data_AF-A0A395YN47-F1
#
_entry.id   AF-A0A395YN47-F1
#
_cell.length_a   1.000
_cell.length_b   1.000
_cell.length_c   1.000
_cell.angle_alpha   90.00
_cell.angle_beta   90.00
_cell.angle_gamma   90.00
#
_symmetry.space_group_name_H-M   'P 1'
#
loop_
_entity.id
_entity.type
_entity.pdbx_description
1 polymer ?
#
loop_
_entity_poly.entity_id
_entity_poly.type
_entity_poly.pdbx_seq_one_letter_code
_entity_poly.pdbx_strand_id
1 'polypeptide(L)'
;MKECCVLLAPQREIADIAEEECRKRKWPCRVIYCVNNSVAVEFAKKYKENGIKVFISRGGMAKAIEREAGVTAVPIEISFQDIAEAVTLAKSLGKKVGISINTVLEYDLNRIREMLSIDVDVIRIPPNGLLIDAIQKAKADGFDVIAGGVAPVYFAQQEGMKTVSLQSGRDSVFTAIEKAVVRARGSYGLEMFQSLQEGIIILDQANEVFYVNDSACRMMAADQAAILNKRLEDVLPMLSSAGKTKDDTYGIYTAFTFKKKCFLQTYSSVCLDNTFEGKMIQIYDSDVIEMLHSRMRTYSPEGKKTAKYMFSDIVTRNDGMKKLIRHAVLYAKTNSTILITGETGTGKELFAQSIHNASYRRDQPFIAVNCSAIPESILESELFGYEPGAFTGALRSGKKGLFEAAEGGTIFLDEIGELPAQLQAKLLRVLQEKEIMRVGSSEAIPVHVRVIAATLANLEEKMERGTFRRDLYYRLNILNLHIPPLRERADDIPC
;
A
#
# COMPACT_ATOMS: atom_id res chain seq x y z
N MET A 1 -7.50 15.31 -30.42
CA MET A 1 -7.42 15.61 -28.98
C MET A 1 -6.38 16.70 -28.78
N LYS A 2 -6.66 17.69 -27.92
CA LYS A 2 -5.66 18.70 -27.56
C LYS A 2 -4.53 18.00 -26.79
N GLU A 3 -3.28 18.31 -27.13
CA GLU A 3 -2.10 17.76 -26.44
C GLU A 3 -2.19 18.12 -24.95
N CYS A 4 -1.99 17.15 -24.04
CA CYS A 4 -2.06 17.38 -22.59
C CYS A 4 -0.67 17.36 -21.93
N CYS A 5 0.31 16.70 -22.55
CA CYS A 5 1.69 16.64 -22.09
C CYS A 5 2.67 16.66 -23.26
N VAL A 6 3.93 17.03 -22.98
CA VAL A 6 5.00 17.11 -23.98
C VAL A 6 6.22 16.31 -23.50
N LEU A 7 6.67 15.34 -24.29
CA LEU A 7 7.92 14.63 -24.10
C LEU A 7 9.06 15.35 -24.83
N LEU A 8 10.05 15.79 -24.07
CA LEU A 8 11.28 16.42 -24.53
C LEU A 8 12.40 15.38 -24.45
N ALA A 9 12.65 14.70 -25.57
CA ALA A 9 13.55 13.57 -25.67
C ALA A 9 15.01 14.03 -25.85
N PRO A 10 15.94 13.64 -24.96
CA PRO A 10 17.36 13.98 -25.10
C PRO A 10 18.11 13.09 -26.12
N GLN A 11 17.47 12.03 -26.62
CA GLN A 11 18.03 11.06 -27.56
C GLN A 11 16.98 10.70 -28.61
N ARG A 12 17.42 10.37 -29.83
CA ARG A 12 16.52 10.10 -30.95
C ARG A 12 15.73 8.82 -30.73
N GLU A 13 16.36 7.80 -30.17
CA GLU A 13 15.76 6.51 -29.87
C GLU A 13 14.58 6.65 -28.89
N ILE A 14 14.72 7.52 -27.87
CA ILE A 14 13.62 7.83 -26.94
C ILE A 14 12.46 8.50 -27.68
N ALA A 15 12.76 9.40 -28.61
CA ALA A 15 11.73 10.06 -29.42
C ALA A 15 11.00 9.04 -30.31
N ASP A 16 11.73 8.16 -30.99
CA ASP A 16 11.15 7.17 -31.90
C ASP A 16 10.27 6.15 -31.14
N ILE A 17 10.74 5.67 -29.99
CA ILE A 17 9.94 4.80 -29.09
C ILE A 17 8.67 5.52 -28.63
N ALA A 18 8.80 6.77 -28.18
CA ALA A 18 7.68 7.56 -27.69
C ALA A 18 6.64 7.85 -28.78
N GLU A 19 7.08 8.18 -29.99
CA GLU A 19 6.20 8.42 -31.14
C GLU A 19 5.43 7.14 -31.52
N GLU A 20 6.10 5.99 -31.52
CA GLU A 20 5.47 4.70 -31.80
C GLU A 20 4.39 4.36 -30.75
N GLU A 21 4.70 4.48 -29.46
CA GLU A 21 3.77 4.19 -28.36
C GLU A 21 2.59 5.17 -28.33
N CYS A 22 2.85 6.47 -28.51
CA CYS A 22 1.80 7.49 -28.59
C CYS A 22 0.85 7.23 -29.76
N ARG A 23 1.37 6.82 -30.93
CA ARG A 23 0.55 6.48 -32.10
C ARG A 23 -0.28 5.23 -31.86
N LYS A 24 0.31 4.16 -31.32
CA LYS A 24 -0.38 2.90 -31.02
C LYS A 24 -1.55 3.08 -30.05
N ARG A 25 -1.34 3.86 -28.99
CA ARG A 25 -2.30 4.04 -27.89
C ARG A 25 -3.17 5.29 -28.02
N LYS A 26 -2.97 6.09 -29.08
CA LYS A 26 -3.65 7.38 -29.33
C LYS A 26 -3.50 8.34 -28.14
N TRP A 27 -2.33 8.34 -27.50
CA TRP A 27 -2.08 9.22 -26.36
C TRP A 27 -1.92 10.67 -26.79
N PRO A 28 -2.53 11.63 -26.07
CA PRO A 28 -2.40 13.06 -26.33
C PRO A 28 -1.07 13.65 -25.83
N CYS A 29 0.04 12.97 -26.15
CA CYS A 29 1.39 13.40 -25.79
C CYS A 29 2.16 13.82 -27.05
N ARG A 30 2.70 15.05 -27.05
CA ARG A 30 3.57 15.53 -28.13
C ARG A 30 5.00 15.10 -27.87
N VAL A 31 5.69 14.57 -28.88
CA VAL A 31 7.10 14.20 -28.77
C VAL A 31 7.96 15.21 -29.53
N ILE A 32 9.03 15.68 -28.89
CA ILE A 32 10.01 16.62 -29.46
C ILE A 32 11.40 16.13 -29.08
N TYR A 33 12.26 15.96 -30.07
CA TYR A 33 13.68 15.71 -29.85
C TYR A 33 14.41 17.01 -29.52
N CYS A 34 15.20 17.01 -28.44
CA CYS A 34 15.95 18.16 -27.96
C CYS A 34 17.45 17.82 -27.90
N VAL A 35 18.25 18.60 -28.63
CA VAL A 35 19.70 18.37 -28.73
C VAL A 35 20.47 18.72 -27.45
N ASN A 36 19.92 19.59 -26.59
CA ASN A 36 20.52 19.98 -25.32
C ASN A 36 19.47 20.51 -24.33
N ASN A 37 19.90 20.73 -23.08
CA ASN A 37 19.02 21.20 -22.00
C ASN A 37 18.43 22.59 -22.27
N SER A 38 19.20 23.52 -22.86
CA SER A 38 18.74 24.89 -23.13
C SER A 38 17.57 24.90 -24.11
N VAL A 39 17.65 24.11 -25.17
CA VAL A 39 16.57 23.92 -26.16
C VAL A 39 15.34 23.28 -25.49
N ALA A 40 15.54 22.29 -24.62
CA ALA A 40 14.44 21.66 -23.89
C ALA A 40 13.72 22.65 -22.97
N VAL A 41 14.46 23.50 -22.25
CA VAL A 41 13.90 24.55 -21.38
C VAL A 41 13.11 25.58 -22.19
N GLU A 42 13.61 26.00 -23.36
CA GLU A 42 12.90 26.93 -24.24
C GLU A 42 11.57 26.35 -24.74
N PHE A 43 11.58 25.09 -25.20
CA PHE A 43 10.35 24.38 -25.56
C PHE A 43 9.41 24.26 -24.37
N ALA A 44 9.91 23.90 -23.19
CA ALA A 44 9.08 23.80 -21.99
C ALA A 44 8.38 25.12 -21.66
N LYS A 45 9.10 26.26 -21.72
CA LYS A 45 8.52 27.59 -21.52
C LYS A 45 7.45 27.92 -22.56
N LYS A 46 7.73 27.69 -23.84
CA LYS A 46 6.79 27.93 -24.94
C LYS A 46 5.51 27.11 -24.82
N TYR A 47 5.61 25.82 -24.48
CA TYR A 47 4.44 24.95 -24.35
C TYR A 47 3.66 25.23 -23.05
N LYS A 48 4.34 25.69 -21.99
CA LYS A 48 3.71 26.19 -20.77
C LYS A 48 2.79 27.38 -21.04
N GLU A 49 3.24 28.35 -21.83
CA GLU A 49 2.42 29.50 -22.26
C GLU A 49 1.17 29.06 -23.03
N ASN A 50 1.25 27.93 -23.75
CA ASN A 50 0.12 27.33 -24.46
C ASN A 50 -0.78 26.44 -23.56
N GLY A 51 -0.54 26.43 -22.25
CA GLY A 51 -1.37 25.74 -21.25
C GLY A 51 -0.95 24.30 -20.92
N ILE A 52 0.18 23.81 -21.43
CA ILE A 52 0.71 22.49 -21.04
C ILE A 52 1.39 22.59 -19.67
N LYS A 53 0.97 21.73 -18.73
CA LYS A 53 1.50 21.71 -17.37
C LYS A 53 2.48 20.57 -17.08
N VAL A 54 2.47 19.52 -17.91
CA VAL A 54 3.24 18.29 -17.66
C VAL A 54 4.19 18.00 -18.81
N PHE A 55 5.45 17.82 -18.45
CA PHE A 55 6.53 17.50 -19.37
C PHE A 55 7.15 16.15 -19.02
N ILE A 56 7.75 15.48 -19.99
CA ILE A 56 8.47 14.21 -19.78
C ILE A 56 9.89 14.38 -20.30
N SER A 57 10.90 13.99 -19.52
CA SER A 57 12.28 13.99 -20.00
C SER A 57 13.17 13.07 -19.15
N ARG A 58 14.46 12.98 -19.46
CA ARG A 58 15.41 12.05 -18.81
C ARG A 58 16.57 12.79 -18.14
N GLY A 59 16.95 12.33 -16.95
CA GLY A 59 18.20 12.72 -16.28
C GLY A 59 18.36 14.23 -16.09
N GLY A 60 19.52 14.76 -16.48
CA GLY A 60 19.84 16.19 -16.32
C GLY A 60 18.89 17.14 -17.06
N MET A 61 18.32 16.70 -18.19
CA MET A 61 17.35 17.51 -18.95
C MET A 61 16.05 17.69 -18.18
N ALA A 62 15.53 16.64 -17.54
CA ALA A 62 14.34 16.72 -16.69
C ALA A 62 14.55 17.74 -15.55
N LYS A 63 15.69 17.66 -14.85
CA LYS A 63 16.05 18.60 -13.78
C LYS A 63 16.16 20.05 -14.26
N ALA A 64 16.73 20.26 -15.45
CA ALA A 64 16.85 21.60 -16.04
C ALA A 64 15.48 22.19 -16.37
N ILE A 65 14.57 21.38 -16.95
CA ILE A 65 13.19 21.79 -17.24
C ILE A 65 12.47 22.23 -15.95
N GLU A 66 12.54 21.44 -14.88
CA GLU A 66 11.89 21.79 -13.62
C GLU A 66 12.44 23.10 -13.02
N ARG A 67 13.77 23.22 -12.96
CA ARG A 67 14.44 24.36 -12.33
C ARG A 67 14.27 25.66 -13.12
N GLU A 68 14.39 25.62 -14.44
CA GLU A 68 14.50 26.83 -15.27
C GLU A 68 13.21 27.21 -15.99
N ALA A 69 12.33 26.25 -16.31
CA ALA A 69 11.02 26.53 -16.88
C ALA A 69 9.90 26.60 -15.82
N GLY A 70 10.16 26.12 -14.59
CA GLY A 70 9.19 26.14 -13.49
C GLY A 70 7.92 25.36 -13.83
N VAL A 71 8.10 24.17 -14.41
CA VAL A 71 7.03 23.24 -14.81
C VAL A 71 7.30 21.87 -14.19
N THR A 72 6.30 21.01 -14.15
CA THR A 72 6.49 19.64 -13.66
C THR A 72 7.07 18.75 -14.75
N ALA A 73 8.19 18.07 -14.47
CA ALA A 73 8.76 17.07 -15.35
C ALA A 73 8.63 15.66 -14.76
N VAL A 74 7.96 14.75 -15.47
CA VAL A 74 7.96 13.33 -15.15
C VAL A 74 9.28 12.73 -15.65
N PRO A 75 10.13 12.16 -14.77
CA PRO A 75 11.39 11.59 -15.19
C PRO A 75 11.19 10.25 -15.89
N ILE A 76 11.92 10.04 -16.98
CA ILE A 76 12.15 8.70 -17.54
C ILE A 76 13.21 8.02 -16.68
N GLU A 77 12.77 7.10 -15.83
CA GLU A 77 13.62 6.32 -14.95
C GLU A 77 14.39 5.25 -15.75
N ILE A 78 15.53 4.83 -15.22
CA ILE A 78 16.34 3.76 -15.80
C ILE A 78 15.97 2.48 -15.06
N SER A 79 15.52 1.46 -15.78
CA SER A 79 15.13 0.18 -15.20
C SER A 79 16.34 -0.73 -14.97
N PHE A 80 16.16 -1.79 -14.15
CA PHE A 80 17.17 -2.84 -13.99
C PHE A 80 17.54 -3.48 -15.33
N GLN A 81 16.55 -3.70 -16.20
CA GLN A 81 16.76 -4.29 -17.52
C GLN A 81 17.63 -3.39 -18.41
N ASP A 82 17.39 -2.07 -18.38
CA ASP A 82 18.19 -1.09 -19.13
C ASP A 82 19.68 -1.15 -18.72
N ILE A 83 19.94 -1.29 -17.41
CA ILE A 83 21.29 -1.41 -16.87
C ILE A 83 21.89 -2.76 -17.29
N ALA A 84 21.15 -3.86 -17.16
CA ALA A 84 21.61 -5.19 -17.53
C ALA A 84 21.98 -5.30 -19.02
N GLU A 85 21.18 -4.71 -19.91
CA GLU A 85 21.45 -4.66 -21.35
C GLU A 85 22.72 -3.85 -21.65
N ALA A 86 22.87 -2.67 -21.05
CA ALA A 86 24.06 -1.83 -21.22
C ALA A 86 25.33 -2.52 -20.70
N VAL A 87 25.27 -3.20 -19.55
CA VAL A 87 26.40 -3.95 -18.99
C VAL A 87 26.74 -5.16 -19.87
N THR A 88 25.73 -5.83 -20.43
CA THR A 88 25.94 -6.94 -21.37
C THR A 88 26.66 -6.49 -22.64
N LEU A 89 26.31 -5.32 -23.18
CA LEU A 89 27.04 -4.71 -24.30
C LEU A 89 28.47 -4.32 -23.88
N ALA A 90 28.62 -3.71 -22.71
CA ALA A 90 29.93 -3.29 -22.20
C ALA A 90 30.89 -4.47 -21.98
N LYS A 91 30.36 -5.64 -21.61
CA LYS A 91 31.13 -6.90 -21.49
C LYS A 91 31.88 -7.28 -22.75
N SER A 92 31.33 -6.97 -23.93
CA SER A 92 32.00 -7.24 -25.21
C SER A 92 33.16 -6.29 -25.49
N LEU A 93 33.24 -5.16 -24.78
CA LEU A 93 34.18 -4.07 -25.02
C LEU A 93 35.33 -4.06 -24.00
N GLY A 94 35.14 -4.55 -22.78
CA GLY A 94 36.18 -4.56 -21.73
C GLY A 94 35.83 -5.43 -20.54
N LYS A 95 36.76 -5.51 -19.57
CA LYS A 95 36.65 -6.40 -18.41
C LYS A 95 36.10 -5.69 -17.17
N LYS A 96 36.42 -4.40 -17.03
CA LYS A 96 35.95 -3.55 -15.93
C LYS A 96 35.08 -2.41 -16.44
N VAL A 97 33.82 -2.37 -15.99
CA VAL A 97 32.79 -1.46 -16.48
C VAL A 97 32.38 -0.47 -15.39
N GLY A 98 32.47 0.83 -15.70
CA GLY A 98 32.06 1.90 -14.82
C GLY A 98 30.69 2.43 -15.20
N ILE A 99 29.71 2.32 -14.30
CA ILE A 99 28.36 2.85 -14.52
C ILE A 99 28.25 4.25 -13.92
N SER A 100 27.94 5.23 -14.76
CA SER A 100 27.70 6.61 -14.34
C SER A 100 26.21 6.94 -14.42
N ILE A 101 25.51 6.79 -13.29
CA ILE A 101 24.14 7.30 -13.10
C ILE A 101 23.98 7.96 -11.74
N ASN A 102 23.04 8.91 -11.65
CA ASN A 102 22.76 9.67 -10.43
C ASN A 102 21.92 8.91 -9.39
N THR A 103 21.44 7.71 -9.70
CA THR A 103 20.44 6.98 -8.90
C THR A 103 20.60 5.46 -9.01
N VAL A 104 21.80 4.89 -8.76
CA VAL A 104 21.84 3.47 -8.38
C VAL A 104 21.69 3.39 -6.88
N LEU A 105 20.66 2.66 -6.40
CA LEU A 105 20.73 2.05 -5.08
C LEU A 105 21.84 1.00 -5.15
N GLU A 106 22.85 1.07 -4.28
CA GLU A 106 23.99 0.13 -4.21
C GLU A 106 23.57 -1.36 -4.21
N TYR A 107 22.31 -1.65 -3.88
CA TYR A 107 21.72 -2.99 -3.83
C TYR A 107 21.60 -3.70 -5.20
N ASP A 108 21.49 -2.99 -6.32
CA ASP A 108 21.19 -3.63 -7.62
C ASP A 108 22.45 -4.10 -8.37
N LEU A 109 23.62 -3.51 -8.11
CA LEU A 109 24.85 -3.81 -8.87
C LEU A 109 25.53 -5.11 -8.46
N ASN A 110 25.39 -5.52 -7.19
CA ASN A 110 25.90 -6.80 -6.72
C ASN A 110 25.24 -7.96 -7.47
N ARG A 111 23.92 -7.86 -7.70
CA ARG A 111 23.18 -8.85 -8.52
C ARG A 111 23.66 -8.88 -9.96
N ILE A 112 23.91 -7.73 -10.58
CA ILE A 112 24.43 -7.67 -11.97
C ILE A 112 25.84 -8.26 -12.05
N ARG A 113 26.70 -7.96 -11.06
CA ARG A 113 28.06 -8.50 -10.96
C ARG A 113 28.05 -10.03 -10.91
N GLU A 114 27.18 -10.60 -10.07
CA GLU A 114 27.00 -12.05 -9.95
C GLU A 114 26.41 -12.68 -11.22
N MET A 115 25.30 -12.12 -11.73
CA MET A 115 24.57 -12.67 -12.87
C MET A 115 25.38 -12.65 -14.17
N LEU A 116 26.11 -11.56 -14.44
CA LEU A 116 26.83 -11.38 -15.70
C LEU A 116 28.31 -11.73 -15.60
N SER A 117 28.82 -12.05 -14.40
CA SER A 117 30.24 -12.37 -14.15
C SER A 117 31.18 -11.32 -14.76
N ILE A 118 30.92 -10.05 -14.48
CA ILE A 118 31.70 -8.91 -14.97
C ILE A 118 32.00 -7.95 -13.82
N ASP A 119 33.20 -7.40 -13.79
CA ASP A 119 33.57 -6.39 -12.79
C ASP A 119 32.88 -5.06 -13.14
N VAL A 120 31.81 -4.75 -12.41
CA VAL A 120 31.02 -3.54 -12.59
C VAL A 120 30.97 -2.73 -11.31
N ASP A 121 31.12 -1.41 -11.42
CA ASP A 121 31.06 -0.51 -10.27
C ASP A 121 30.55 0.89 -10.66
N VAL A 122 30.15 1.69 -9.67
CA VAL A 122 29.60 3.05 -9.89
C VAL A 122 30.71 4.08 -9.95
N ILE A 123 30.67 4.93 -10.98
CA ILE A 123 31.47 6.15 -11.02
C ILE A 123 30.70 7.25 -10.28
N ARG A 124 31.15 7.54 -9.06
CA ARG A 124 30.56 8.59 -8.23
C ARG A 124 31.17 9.94 -8.55
N ILE A 125 30.31 10.91 -8.78
CA ILE A 125 30.69 12.32 -8.85
C ILE A 125 30.47 12.91 -7.45
N PRO A 126 31.50 13.45 -6.79
CA PRO A 126 31.33 14.14 -5.51
C PRO A 126 30.37 15.34 -5.67
N PRO A 127 29.66 15.78 -4.61
CA PRO A 127 28.68 16.88 -4.68
C PRO A 127 29.19 18.19 -5.29
N ASN A 128 30.51 18.44 -5.25
CA ASN A 128 31.17 19.61 -5.84
C ASN A 128 32.27 19.21 -6.85
N GLY A 129 32.31 17.95 -7.30
CA GLY A 129 33.32 17.45 -8.22
C GLY A 129 32.93 17.68 -9.68
N LEU A 130 33.93 17.84 -10.54
CA LEU A 130 33.69 17.86 -11.99
C LEU A 130 33.57 16.42 -12.51
N LEU A 131 32.64 16.22 -13.44
CA LEU A 131 32.44 14.93 -14.09
C LEU A 131 33.71 14.44 -14.80
N ILE A 132 34.48 15.35 -15.41
CA ILE A 132 35.74 15.00 -16.09
C ILE A 132 36.76 14.41 -15.11
N ASP A 133 36.88 14.96 -13.89
CA ASP A 133 37.79 14.45 -12.87
C ASP A 133 37.40 13.02 -12.44
N ALA A 134 36.10 12.77 -12.32
CA ALA A 134 35.59 11.44 -11.98
C ALA A 134 35.88 10.41 -13.10
N ILE A 135 35.78 10.81 -14.36
CA ILE A 135 36.10 9.96 -15.52
C ILE A 135 37.61 9.71 -15.60
N GLN A 136 38.45 10.73 -15.43
CA GLN A 136 39.91 10.58 -15.40
C GLN A 136 40.38 9.68 -14.26
N LYS A 137 39.77 9.83 -13.08
CA LYS A 137 40.02 8.93 -11.94
C LYS A 137 39.60 7.50 -12.26
N ALA A 138 38.42 7.28 -12.86
CA ALA A 138 38.00 5.94 -13.26
C ALA A 138 38.97 5.31 -14.27
N LYS A 139 39.50 6.08 -15.22
CA LYS A 139 40.56 5.60 -16.13
C LYS A 139 41.82 5.20 -15.37
N ALA A 140 42.25 5.97 -14.37
CA ALA A 140 43.40 5.64 -13.52
C ALA A 140 43.14 4.39 -12.63
N ASP A 141 41.90 4.19 -12.18
CA ASP A 141 41.45 3.03 -11.39
C ASP A 141 41.21 1.76 -12.25
N GLY A 142 41.58 1.82 -13.54
CA GLY A 142 41.61 0.68 -14.45
C GLY A 142 40.24 0.30 -15.06
N PHE A 143 39.27 1.22 -15.10
CA PHE A 143 38.02 0.97 -15.83
C PHE A 143 38.27 0.98 -17.35
N ASP A 144 37.79 -0.05 -18.05
CA ASP A 144 37.96 -0.21 -19.50
C ASP A 144 36.85 0.46 -20.31
N VAL A 145 35.63 0.44 -19.75
CA VAL A 145 34.40 0.86 -20.43
C VAL A 145 33.56 1.72 -19.50
N ILE A 146 33.06 2.85 -20.00
CA ILE A 146 32.09 3.68 -19.28
C ILE A 146 30.68 3.49 -19.86
N ALA A 147 29.74 3.08 -19.03
CA ALA A 147 28.33 3.01 -19.34
C ALA A 147 27.58 4.17 -18.65
N GLY A 148 26.87 5.02 -19.39
CA GLY A 148 26.19 6.15 -18.76
C GLY A 148 25.35 7.00 -19.70
N GLY A 149 24.84 8.10 -19.16
CA GLY A 149 24.12 9.11 -19.94
C GLY A 149 25.03 9.88 -20.90
N VAL A 150 24.44 10.84 -21.63
CA VAL A 150 25.12 11.61 -22.70
C VAL A 150 26.41 12.28 -22.21
N ALA A 151 26.39 12.97 -21.07
CA ALA A 151 27.56 13.69 -20.58
C ALA A 151 28.72 12.77 -20.15
N PRO A 152 28.52 11.74 -19.30
CA PRO A 152 29.59 10.79 -18.96
C PRO A 152 30.20 10.09 -20.17
N VAL A 153 29.36 9.68 -21.13
CA VAL A 153 29.82 9.04 -22.37
C VAL A 153 30.66 10.00 -23.20
N TYR A 154 30.23 11.25 -23.36
CA TYR A 154 30.99 12.25 -24.11
C TYR A 154 32.39 12.48 -23.52
N PHE A 155 32.48 12.71 -22.20
CA PHE A 155 33.77 12.95 -21.55
C PHE A 155 34.67 11.70 -21.56
N ALA A 156 34.10 10.51 -21.38
CA ALA A 156 34.85 9.26 -21.49
C ALA A 156 35.43 9.03 -22.90
N GLN A 157 34.71 9.43 -23.95
CA GLN A 157 35.23 9.37 -25.33
C GLN A 157 36.39 10.35 -25.56
N GLN A 158 36.31 11.57 -25.01
CA GLN A 158 37.42 12.54 -25.09
C GLN A 158 38.69 12.02 -24.39
N GLU A 159 38.52 11.24 -23.33
CA GLU A 159 39.59 10.55 -22.61
C GLU A 159 40.03 9.23 -23.30
N GLY A 160 39.48 8.88 -24.46
CA GLY A 160 39.83 7.68 -25.22
C GLY A 160 39.35 6.36 -24.61
N MET A 161 38.38 6.40 -23.70
CA MET A 161 37.78 5.19 -23.13
C MET A 161 36.72 4.61 -24.06
N LYS A 162 36.49 3.29 -23.97
CA LYS A 162 35.34 2.67 -24.64
C LYS A 162 34.07 3.07 -23.90
N THR A 163 32.96 3.23 -24.62
CA THR A 163 31.72 3.72 -24.02
C THR A 163 30.50 2.95 -24.50
N VAL A 164 29.55 2.76 -23.58
CA VAL A 164 28.20 2.29 -23.90
C VAL A 164 27.21 3.36 -23.46
N SER A 165 26.33 3.76 -24.37
CA SER A 165 25.22 4.64 -24.03
C SER A 165 24.21 3.86 -23.22
N LEU A 166 23.98 4.28 -21.98
CA LEU A 166 22.90 3.75 -21.17
C LEU A 166 21.60 4.35 -21.71
N GLN A 167 20.81 3.56 -22.43
CA GLN A 167 19.53 3.97 -23.00
C GLN A 167 18.38 3.63 -22.07
N SER A 168 17.21 4.26 -22.26
CA SER A 168 15.98 3.86 -21.59
C SER A 168 15.18 3.03 -22.59
N GLY A 169 14.86 1.79 -22.20
CA GLY A 169 14.08 0.88 -23.01
C GLY A 169 12.63 1.31 -23.19
N ARG A 170 11.91 0.52 -24.00
CA ARG A 170 10.50 0.79 -24.34
C ARG A 170 9.62 0.89 -23.09
N ASP A 171 9.81 0.02 -22.11
CA ASP A 171 9.00 0.00 -20.89
C ASP A 171 9.20 1.26 -20.04
N SER A 172 10.44 1.73 -19.90
CA SER A 172 10.78 2.97 -19.18
C SER A 172 10.13 4.20 -19.82
N VAL A 173 10.16 4.29 -21.15
CA VAL A 173 9.51 5.38 -21.90
C VAL A 173 7.99 5.29 -21.81
N PHE A 174 7.45 4.08 -21.95
CA PHE A 174 6.02 3.78 -21.83
C PHE A 174 5.48 4.23 -20.45
N THR A 175 6.08 3.77 -19.36
CA THR A 175 5.68 4.11 -17.99
C THR A 175 5.76 5.61 -17.73
N ALA A 176 6.77 6.30 -18.26
CA ALA A 176 6.89 7.75 -18.10
C ALA A 176 5.78 8.53 -18.83
N ILE A 177 5.45 8.13 -20.07
CA ILE A 177 4.35 8.76 -20.83
C ILE A 177 3.01 8.46 -20.15
N GLU A 178 2.79 7.23 -19.70
CA GLU A 178 1.58 6.84 -18.97
C GLU A 178 1.41 7.70 -17.71
N LYS A 179 2.43 7.76 -16.84
CA LYS A 179 2.45 8.62 -15.65
C LYS A 179 2.16 10.09 -16.00
N ALA A 180 2.68 10.59 -17.10
CA ALA A 180 2.51 11.98 -17.50
C ALA A 180 1.14 12.29 -18.12
N VAL A 181 0.56 11.39 -18.93
CA VAL A 181 -0.80 11.53 -19.46
C VAL A 181 -1.79 11.51 -18.30
N VAL A 182 -1.59 10.60 -17.36
CA VAL A 182 -2.36 10.50 -16.13
C VAL A 182 -2.22 11.78 -15.30
N ARG A 183 -1.00 12.29 -15.08
CA ARG A 183 -0.74 13.55 -14.36
C ARG A 183 -1.37 14.77 -15.05
N ALA A 184 -1.27 14.85 -16.37
CA ALA A 184 -1.78 15.96 -17.17
C ALA A 184 -3.31 16.03 -17.16
N ARG A 185 -3.96 14.87 -17.01
CA ARG A 185 -5.40 14.75 -16.83
C ARG A 185 -5.82 14.93 -15.37
N GLY A 186 -4.87 15.15 -14.45
CA GLY A 186 -5.10 15.25 -13.00
C GLY A 186 -5.47 13.91 -12.34
N SER A 187 -5.32 12.79 -13.04
CA SER A 187 -5.86 11.49 -12.65
C SER A 187 -4.83 10.58 -11.96
N TYR A 188 -3.83 11.12 -11.25
CA TYR A 188 -2.78 10.29 -10.63
C TYR A 188 -3.37 9.11 -9.86
N GLY A 189 -3.03 7.91 -10.33
CA GLY A 189 -3.40 6.67 -9.68
C GLY A 189 -4.87 6.31 -9.72
N LEU A 190 -5.76 7.08 -10.36
CA LEU A 190 -7.20 6.79 -10.28
C LEU A 190 -7.59 5.47 -10.98
N GLU A 191 -6.81 5.01 -11.94
CA GLU A 191 -7.02 3.67 -12.53
C GLU A 191 -6.82 2.53 -11.53
N MET A 192 -6.01 2.71 -10.47
CA MET A 192 -5.90 1.71 -9.40
C MET A 192 -7.23 1.56 -8.66
N PHE A 193 -7.99 2.65 -8.55
CA PHE A 193 -9.31 2.68 -7.94
C PHE A 193 -10.39 2.04 -8.82
N GLN A 194 -10.13 1.86 -10.11
CA GLN A 194 -11.05 1.15 -11.01
C GLN A 194 -11.23 -0.33 -10.60
N SER A 195 -10.17 -0.94 -10.08
CA SER A 195 -10.15 -2.35 -9.64
C SER A 195 -10.78 -2.57 -8.26
N LEU A 196 -11.05 -1.50 -7.52
CA LEU A 196 -11.59 -1.59 -6.17
C LEU A 196 -13.09 -1.94 -6.19
N GLN A 197 -13.50 -2.76 -5.23
CA GLN A 197 -14.92 -3.08 -5.03
C GLN A 197 -15.68 -1.92 -4.39
N GLU A 198 -15.02 -1.03 -3.65
CA GLU A 198 -15.60 0.22 -3.18
C GLU A 198 -15.88 1.19 -4.33
N GLY A 199 -17.00 1.90 -4.24
CA GLY A 199 -17.32 3.01 -5.13
C GLY A 199 -16.46 4.21 -4.78
N ILE A 200 -15.78 4.80 -5.75
CA ILE A 200 -14.94 5.99 -5.54
C ILE A 200 -15.43 7.10 -6.46
N ILE A 201 -15.64 8.27 -5.86
CA ILE A 201 -15.97 9.52 -6.54
C ILE A 201 -14.98 10.58 -6.06
N ILE A 202 -14.40 11.35 -6.95
CA ILE A 202 -13.53 12.49 -6.60
C ILE A 202 -14.16 13.75 -7.16
N LEU A 203 -14.21 14.76 -6.32
CA LEU A 203 -14.72 16.09 -6.58
C LEU A 203 -13.56 17.07 -6.66
N ASP A 204 -13.69 18.07 -7.51
CA ASP A 204 -12.81 19.23 -7.50
C ASP A 204 -13.20 20.27 -6.42
N GLN A 205 -12.52 21.42 -6.42
CA GLN A 205 -12.80 22.53 -5.50
C GLN A 205 -14.20 23.14 -5.65
N ALA A 206 -14.86 22.95 -6.80
CA ALA A 206 -16.21 23.43 -7.09
C ALA A 206 -17.30 22.40 -6.76
N ASN A 207 -16.93 21.25 -6.16
CA ASN A 207 -17.78 20.07 -5.94
C ASN A 207 -18.30 19.45 -7.25
N GLU A 208 -17.58 19.62 -8.35
CA GLU A 208 -17.87 18.93 -9.62
C GLU A 208 -17.16 17.58 -9.66
N VAL A 209 -17.83 16.57 -10.21
CA VAL A 209 -17.30 15.21 -10.27
C VAL A 209 -16.18 15.14 -11.29
N PHE A 210 -14.95 15.08 -10.76
CA PHE A 210 -13.71 14.97 -11.51
C PHE A 210 -13.41 13.51 -11.90
N TYR A 211 -13.76 12.55 -11.04
CA TYR A 211 -13.58 11.13 -11.32
C TYR A 211 -14.66 10.27 -10.66
N VAL A 212 -15.00 9.16 -11.30
CA VAL A 212 -15.88 8.12 -10.75
C VAL A 212 -15.47 6.76 -11.32
N ASN A 213 -15.38 5.74 -10.46
CA ASN A 213 -15.06 4.37 -10.86
C ASN A 213 -16.33 3.56 -11.22
N ASP A 214 -16.15 2.40 -11.88
CA ASP A 214 -17.27 1.54 -12.28
C ASP A 214 -18.10 1.06 -11.10
N SER A 215 -17.47 0.85 -9.94
CA SER A 215 -18.19 0.39 -8.75
C SER A 215 -19.18 1.44 -8.25
N ALA A 216 -18.77 2.72 -8.20
CA ALA A 216 -19.66 3.82 -7.86
C ALA A 216 -20.79 3.98 -8.88
N CYS A 217 -20.49 3.89 -10.19
CA CYS A 217 -21.50 3.91 -11.24
C CYS A 217 -22.54 2.78 -11.07
N ARG A 218 -22.10 1.56 -10.76
CA ARG A 218 -23.00 0.42 -10.48
C ARG A 218 -23.84 0.65 -9.23
N MET A 219 -23.22 1.04 -8.11
CA MET A 219 -23.91 1.27 -6.84
C MET A 219 -24.96 2.37 -6.94
N MET A 220 -24.63 3.48 -7.60
CA MET A 220 -25.51 4.63 -7.79
C MET A 220 -26.44 4.47 -9.01
N ALA A 221 -26.34 3.36 -9.74
CA ALA A 221 -27.11 3.08 -10.96
C ALA A 221 -27.10 4.27 -11.93
N ALA A 222 -25.91 4.81 -12.19
CA ALA A 222 -25.69 6.03 -12.95
C ALA A 222 -24.56 5.84 -13.98
N ASP A 223 -24.73 6.45 -15.15
CA ASP A 223 -23.76 6.38 -16.24
C ASP A 223 -22.60 7.36 -15.99
N GLN A 224 -21.36 6.89 -16.16
CA GLN A 224 -20.16 7.70 -15.95
C GLN A 224 -20.18 8.99 -16.77
N ALA A 225 -20.59 8.90 -18.05
CA ALA A 225 -20.67 10.07 -18.93
C ALA A 225 -21.74 11.09 -18.48
N ALA A 226 -22.76 10.63 -17.77
CA ALA A 226 -23.84 11.48 -17.27
C ALA A 226 -23.48 12.20 -15.96
N ILE A 227 -22.43 11.77 -15.25
CA ILE A 227 -22.02 12.27 -13.93
C ILE A 227 -20.78 13.16 -14.01
N LEU A 228 -19.80 12.80 -14.86
CA LEU A 228 -18.53 13.53 -14.97
C LEU A 228 -18.73 15.00 -15.35
N ASN A 229 -17.92 15.88 -14.75
CA ASN A 229 -17.92 17.34 -14.94
C ASN A 229 -19.27 18.02 -14.62
N LYS A 230 -20.05 17.43 -13.71
CA LYS A 230 -21.28 18.04 -13.17
C LYS A 230 -21.18 18.16 -11.66
N ARG A 231 -21.91 19.10 -11.08
CA ARG A 231 -21.98 19.26 -9.62
C ARG A 231 -22.60 18.04 -8.98
N LEU A 232 -21.99 17.55 -7.90
CA LEU A 232 -22.45 16.36 -7.18
C LEU A 232 -23.93 16.46 -6.78
N GLU A 233 -24.37 17.63 -6.32
CA GLU A 233 -25.75 17.85 -5.86
C GLU A 233 -26.79 17.68 -6.97
N ASP A 234 -26.42 17.96 -8.22
CA ASP A 234 -27.34 17.87 -9.36
C ASP A 234 -27.49 16.42 -9.85
N VAL A 235 -26.45 15.60 -9.69
CA VAL A 235 -26.38 14.23 -10.24
C VAL A 235 -26.55 13.15 -9.18
N LEU A 236 -26.04 13.37 -7.98
CA LEU A 236 -26.04 12.44 -6.85
C LEU A 236 -26.36 13.17 -5.53
N PRO A 237 -27.56 13.79 -5.40
CA PRO A 237 -27.95 14.59 -4.23
C PRO A 237 -27.96 13.81 -2.90
N MET A 238 -28.08 12.49 -2.96
CA MET A 238 -28.04 11.61 -1.77
C MET A 238 -26.66 11.62 -1.09
N LEU A 239 -25.60 11.96 -1.82
CA LEU A 239 -24.22 12.03 -1.32
C LEU A 239 -23.87 13.43 -0.77
N SER A 240 -24.74 14.42 -0.99
CA SER A 240 -24.52 15.84 -0.67
C SER A 240 -24.59 16.20 0.82
N SER A 241 -24.95 15.25 1.70
CA SER A 241 -24.92 15.44 3.15
C SER A 241 -23.50 15.40 3.75
N ALA A 242 -22.48 15.15 2.94
CA ALA A 242 -21.07 15.06 3.33
C ALA A 242 -20.34 16.41 3.29
N GLY A 243 -19.91 16.91 4.45
CA GLY A 243 -18.90 17.97 4.60
C GLY A 243 -19.30 19.37 4.10
N LYS A 244 -20.00 20.14 4.96
CA LYS A 244 -20.38 21.55 4.69
C LYS A 244 -19.26 22.58 4.93
N THR A 245 -18.06 22.17 5.37
CA THR A 245 -17.00 23.10 5.78
C THR A 245 -15.62 22.75 5.22
N LYS A 246 -14.84 23.80 4.93
CA LYS A 246 -13.48 23.75 4.33
C LYS A 246 -12.40 23.12 5.23
N ASP A 247 -12.73 22.77 6.48
CA ASP A 247 -11.78 22.28 7.50
C ASP A 247 -11.94 20.78 7.86
N ASP A 248 -12.85 20.05 7.21
CA ASP A 248 -13.06 18.64 7.55
C ASP A 248 -11.98 17.75 6.89
N THR A 249 -10.88 17.51 7.61
CA THR A 249 -9.74 16.71 7.10
C THR A 249 -10.10 15.23 6.93
N TYR A 250 -11.08 14.71 7.68
CA TYR A 250 -11.64 13.36 7.54
C TYR A 250 -13.12 13.34 7.91
N GLY A 251 -13.92 12.75 7.02
CA GLY A 251 -15.34 12.57 7.17
C GLY A 251 -15.75 11.25 7.81
N ILE A 252 -16.88 11.28 8.50
CA ILE A 252 -17.47 10.11 9.15
C ILE A 252 -18.21 9.27 8.13
N TYR A 253 -18.20 7.96 8.35
CA TYR A 253 -19.13 7.03 7.73
C TYR A 253 -20.58 7.48 7.92
N THR A 254 -21.17 8.04 6.87
CA THR A 254 -22.58 8.44 6.83
C THR A 254 -23.35 7.35 6.09
N ALA A 255 -24.33 6.75 6.74
CA ALA A 255 -25.21 5.78 6.09
C ALA A 255 -26.29 6.50 5.29
N PHE A 256 -26.59 6.00 4.09
CA PHE A 256 -27.71 6.47 3.27
C PHE A 256 -28.41 5.29 2.61
N THR A 257 -29.68 5.47 2.23
CA THR A 257 -30.46 4.45 1.53
C THR A 257 -30.74 4.92 0.12
N PHE A 258 -30.45 4.08 -0.87
CA PHE A 258 -30.73 4.35 -2.29
C PHE A 258 -31.34 3.12 -2.95
N LYS A 259 -32.47 3.29 -3.67
CA LYS A 259 -33.22 2.21 -4.33
C LYS A 259 -33.46 0.96 -3.45
N LYS A 260 -33.80 1.16 -2.18
CA LYS A 260 -34.01 0.11 -1.16
C LYS A 260 -32.75 -0.69 -0.74
N LYS A 261 -31.56 -0.26 -1.15
CA LYS A 261 -30.26 -0.75 -0.63
C LYS A 261 -29.61 0.29 0.28
N CYS A 262 -28.89 -0.17 1.30
CA CYS A 262 -28.17 0.69 2.24
C CYS A 262 -26.71 0.84 1.78
N PHE A 263 -26.12 2.01 1.94
CA PHE A 263 -24.73 2.28 1.58
C PHE A 263 -24.06 3.10 2.67
N LEU A 264 -22.76 2.93 2.84
CA LEU A 264 -21.93 3.82 3.66
C LEU A 264 -21.10 4.70 2.77
N GLN A 265 -21.02 5.99 3.10
CA GLN A 265 -20.08 6.91 2.48
C GLN A 265 -19.09 7.47 3.50
N THR A 266 -17.84 7.64 3.10
CA THR A 266 -16.84 8.44 3.84
C THR A 266 -16.25 9.47 2.88
N TYR A 267 -15.66 10.54 3.44
CA TYR A 267 -14.97 11.54 2.65
C TYR A 267 -13.58 11.84 3.21
N SER A 268 -12.65 12.13 2.32
CA SER A 268 -11.30 12.59 2.65
C SER A 268 -10.95 13.78 1.77
N SER A 269 -10.23 14.76 2.33
CA SER A 269 -9.73 15.88 1.54
C SER A 269 -8.56 15.41 0.68
N VAL A 270 -8.59 15.76 -0.61
CA VAL A 270 -7.49 15.50 -1.53
C VAL A 270 -6.62 16.75 -1.58
N CYS A 271 -5.42 16.66 -1.02
CA CYS A 271 -4.43 17.73 -1.02
C CYS A 271 -3.22 17.34 -1.86
N LEU A 272 -2.76 18.24 -2.73
CA LEU A 272 -1.52 18.08 -3.50
C LEU A 272 -0.58 19.23 -3.13
N ASP A 273 0.63 18.89 -2.69
CA ASP A 273 1.64 19.86 -2.23
C ASP A 273 1.12 20.86 -1.17
N ASN A 274 0.34 20.38 -0.20
CA ASN A 274 -0.37 21.18 0.83
C ASN A 274 -1.43 22.15 0.29
N THR A 275 -1.82 22.03 -0.97
CA THR A 275 -2.92 22.78 -1.59
C THR A 275 -4.16 21.88 -1.67
N PHE A 276 -5.30 22.36 -1.18
CA PHE A 276 -6.57 21.64 -1.29
C PHE A 276 -7.01 21.58 -2.76
N GLU A 277 -7.04 20.37 -3.34
CA GLU A 277 -7.43 20.16 -4.74
C GLU A 277 -8.87 19.66 -4.88
N GLY A 278 -9.44 19.09 -3.81
CA GLY A 278 -10.82 18.61 -3.84
C GLY A 278 -11.17 17.62 -2.73
N LYS A 279 -12.22 16.83 -2.94
CA LYS A 279 -12.71 15.83 -1.98
C LYS A 279 -12.83 14.46 -2.64
N MET A 280 -12.45 13.41 -1.94
CA MET A 280 -12.75 12.04 -2.33
C MET A 280 -13.93 11.54 -1.49
N ILE A 281 -14.89 10.89 -2.13
CA ILE A 281 -16.01 10.17 -1.52
C ILE A 281 -15.82 8.68 -1.83
N GLN A 282 -15.77 7.86 -0.79
CA GLN A 282 -15.76 6.40 -0.92
C GLN A 282 -17.13 5.85 -0.49
N ILE A 283 -17.67 4.91 -1.24
CA ILE A 283 -19.00 4.30 -1.07
C ILE A 283 -18.83 2.78 -0.93
N TYR A 284 -19.44 2.21 0.10
CA TYR A 284 -19.45 0.78 0.34
C TYR A 284 -20.88 0.25 0.17
N ASP A 285 -21.05 -0.86 -0.57
CA ASP A 285 -22.33 -1.57 -0.63
C ASP A 285 -22.66 -2.14 0.76
N SER A 286 -23.95 -2.14 1.11
CA SER A 286 -24.53 -2.87 2.24
C SER A 286 -24.05 -4.31 2.40
N ASP A 287 -23.58 -5.00 1.35
CA ASP A 287 -22.98 -6.34 1.51
C ASP A 287 -21.68 -6.30 2.32
N VAL A 288 -20.94 -5.17 2.35
CA VAL A 288 -19.80 -4.97 3.26
C VAL A 288 -20.31 -4.80 4.69
N ILE A 289 -21.46 -4.17 4.90
CA ILE A 289 -22.14 -4.16 6.20
C ILE A 289 -22.71 -5.55 6.50
N GLU A 290 -23.17 -6.33 5.53
CA GLU A 290 -23.66 -7.70 5.71
C GLU A 290 -22.52 -8.71 5.84
N MET A 291 -21.29 -8.39 5.44
CA MET A 291 -20.07 -9.20 5.60
C MET A 291 -19.34 -8.83 6.90
N LEU A 292 -19.34 -7.55 7.26
CA LEU A 292 -19.06 -7.09 8.62
C LEU A 292 -20.12 -7.67 9.56
N HIS A 293 -21.41 -7.58 9.24
CA HIS A 293 -22.52 -8.14 10.03
C HIS A 293 -22.62 -9.68 9.99
N SER A 294 -22.17 -10.38 8.94
CA SER A 294 -22.25 -11.86 8.84
C SER A 294 -21.03 -12.57 9.40
N ARG A 295 -19.85 -11.92 9.43
CA ARG A 295 -18.80 -12.30 10.39
C ARG A 295 -19.18 -11.89 11.82
N MET A 296 -20.04 -10.90 11.98
CA MET A 296 -20.69 -10.52 13.25
C MET A 296 -22.04 -11.22 13.53
N ARG A 297 -22.46 -12.29 12.81
CA ARG A 297 -23.72 -13.03 13.10
C ARG A 297 -23.64 -13.87 14.40
N THR A 298 -22.78 -13.47 15.32
CA THR A 298 -22.78 -13.88 16.73
C THR A 298 -23.20 -12.73 17.66
N TYR A 299 -23.57 -11.55 17.12
CA TYR A 299 -23.96 -10.37 17.90
C TYR A 299 -25.40 -9.95 17.60
N SER A 300 -26.34 -10.74 18.11
CA SER A 300 -27.68 -10.22 18.41
C SER A 300 -27.69 -9.68 19.85
N PRO A 301 -28.38 -8.56 20.14
CA PRO A 301 -28.59 -8.07 21.51
C PRO A 301 -29.39 -9.03 22.41
N GLU A 302 -29.99 -10.09 21.85
CA GLU A 302 -30.91 -11.00 22.58
C GLU A 302 -30.56 -12.50 22.47
N GLY A 303 -29.36 -12.88 22.00
CA GLY A 303 -28.97 -14.30 21.87
C GLY A 303 -27.50 -14.55 22.19
N LYS A 304 -27.24 -15.19 23.33
CA LYS A 304 -25.94 -15.64 23.88
C LYS A 304 -24.74 -15.67 22.91
N LYS A 305 -23.80 -14.74 23.11
CA LYS A 305 -22.45 -14.64 22.50
C LYS A 305 -21.58 -15.86 22.85
N THR A 306 -21.77 -16.98 22.16
CA THR A 306 -21.14 -18.27 22.52
C THR A 306 -20.23 -18.78 21.40
N ALA A 307 -19.10 -19.38 21.78
CA ALA A 307 -18.25 -20.12 20.86
C ALA A 307 -18.99 -21.37 20.36
N LYS A 308 -19.00 -21.59 19.05
CA LYS A 308 -19.80 -22.64 18.41
C LYS A 308 -19.09 -23.99 18.35
N TYR A 309 -17.77 -23.97 18.16
CA TYR A 309 -17.00 -25.20 17.95
C TYR A 309 -16.48 -25.80 19.25
N MET A 310 -16.48 -27.13 19.31
CA MET A 310 -15.83 -27.94 20.34
C MET A 310 -14.67 -28.73 19.75
N PHE A 311 -13.79 -29.27 20.61
CA PHE A 311 -12.67 -30.11 20.15
C PHE A 311 -13.13 -31.34 19.36
N SER A 312 -14.37 -31.81 19.58
CA SER A 312 -14.99 -32.90 18.80
C SER A 312 -15.23 -32.54 17.34
N ASP A 313 -15.31 -31.25 17.00
CA ASP A 313 -15.50 -30.78 15.62
C ASP A 313 -14.18 -30.76 14.83
N ILE A 314 -13.04 -30.96 15.51
CA ILE A 314 -11.73 -31.08 14.88
C ILE A 314 -11.51 -32.54 14.45
N VAL A 315 -11.88 -32.85 13.22
CA VAL A 315 -11.70 -34.18 12.63
C VAL A 315 -10.24 -34.38 12.23
N THR A 316 -9.62 -35.44 12.76
CA THR A 316 -8.25 -35.80 12.43
C THR A 316 -7.97 -37.28 12.71
N ARG A 317 -7.21 -37.92 11.82
CA ARG A 317 -6.59 -39.24 11.98
C ARG A 317 -5.12 -39.12 12.37
N ASN A 318 -4.48 -37.99 12.09
CA ASN A 318 -3.07 -37.74 12.37
C ASN A 318 -2.74 -37.68 13.87
N ASP A 319 -1.71 -38.41 14.30
CA ASP A 319 -1.34 -38.48 15.72
C ASP A 319 -0.71 -37.19 16.27
N GLY A 320 -0.05 -36.40 15.42
CA GLY A 320 0.46 -35.08 15.78
C GLY A 320 -0.67 -34.13 16.14
N MET A 321 -1.72 -34.09 15.31
CA MET A 321 -2.94 -33.33 15.59
C MET A 321 -3.66 -33.80 16.86
N LYS A 322 -3.76 -35.11 17.12
CA LYS A 322 -4.34 -35.63 18.38
C LYS A 322 -3.54 -35.17 19.61
N LYS A 323 -2.20 -35.14 19.53
CA LYS A 323 -1.34 -34.58 20.60
C LYS A 323 -1.62 -33.10 20.80
N LEU A 324 -1.73 -32.34 19.71
CA LEU A 324 -2.03 -30.91 19.73
C LEU A 324 -3.37 -30.60 20.40
N ILE A 325 -4.41 -31.37 20.10
CA ILE A 325 -5.73 -31.27 20.76
C ILE A 325 -5.61 -31.51 22.27
N ARG A 326 -4.85 -32.53 22.70
CA ARG A 326 -4.61 -32.79 24.13
C ARG A 326 -3.91 -31.62 24.83
N HIS A 327 -2.93 -30.99 24.18
CA HIS A 327 -2.29 -29.78 24.71
C HIS A 327 -3.27 -28.62 24.81
N ALA A 328 -4.07 -28.39 23.76
CA ALA A 328 -5.08 -27.33 23.76
C ALA A 328 -6.13 -27.51 24.87
N VAL A 329 -6.55 -28.75 25.16
CA VAL A 329 -7.44 -29.07 26.29
C VAL A 329 -6.78 -28.73 27.64
N LEU A 330 -5.48 -28.99 27.80
CA LEU A 330 -4.75 -28.59 29.00
C LEU A 330 -4.64 -27.07 29.11
N TYR A 331 -4.32 -26.39 28.02
CA TYR A 331 -4.20 -24.93 27.97
C TYR A 331 -5.52 -24.23 28.27
N ALA A 332 -6.66 -24.83 27.88
CA ALA A 332 -8.00 -24.33 28.18
C ALA A 332 -8.24 -24.12 29.68
N LYS A 333 -7.61 -24.93 30.55
CA LYS A 333 -7.72 -24.84 32.02
C LYS A 333 -6.92 -23.70 32.65
N THR A 334 -6.18 -22.93 31.86
CA THR A 334 -5.37 -21.79 32.33
C THR A 334 -5.98 -20.46 31.87
N ASN A 335 -5.57 -19.35 32.50
CA ASN A 335 -5.89 -17.99 32.04
C ASN A 335 -4.76 -17.36 31.21
N SER A 336 -3.69 -18.11 30.91
CA SER A 336 -2.56 -17.64 30.13
C SER A 336 -2.96 -17.32 28.69
N THR A 337 -2.19 -16.41 28.07
CA THR A 337 -2.29 -16.12 26.64
C THR A 337 -1.87 -17.35 25.84
N ILE A 338 -2.56 -17.58 24.73
CA ILE A 338 -2.25 -18.68 23.81
C ILE A 338 -2.01 -18.08 22.43
N LEU A 339 -0.87 -18.40 21.83
CA LEU A 339 -0.54 -18.07 20.46
C LEU A 339 -0.71 -19.32 19.58
N ILE A 340 -1.63 -19.25 18.62
CA ILE A 340 -1.88 -20.30 17.64
C ILE A 340 -1.19 -19.90 16.33
N THR A 341 -0.26 -20.73 15.85
CA THR A 341 0.43 -20.50 14.58
C THR A 341 0.02 -21.55 13.56
N GLY A 342 -0.06 -21.15 12.29
CA GLY A 342 -0.39 -22.07 11.20
C GLY A 342 -0.88 -21.34 9.95
N GLU A 343 -0.78 -22.02 8.82
CA GLU A 343 -1.19 -21.47 7.52
C GLU A 343 -2.70 -21.15 7.48
N THR A 344 -3.10 -20.37 6.48
CA THR A 344 -4.51 -20.09 6.20
C THR A 344 -5.29 -21.39 6.01
N GLY A 345 -6.48 -21.48 6.61
CA GLY A 345 -7.35 -22.65 6.46
C GLY A 345 -6.94 -23.89 7.28
N THR A 346 -5.92 -23.83 8.13
CA THR A 346 -5.50 -24.97 8.97
C THR A 346 -6.44 -25.29 10.14
N GLY A 347 -7.37 -24.39 10.47
CA GLY A 347 -8.36 -24.55 11.53
C GLY A 347 -8.09 -23.76 12.82
N LYS A 348 -7.30 -22.68 12.76
CA LYS A 348 -6.95 -21.84 13.93
C LYS A 348 -8.16 -21.37 14.74
N GLU A 349 -9.25 -20.97 14.06
CA GLU A 349 -10.49 -20.54 14.70
C GLU A 349 -11.19 -21.69 15.46
N LEU A 350 -11.21 -22.91 14.90
CA LEU A 350 -11.77 -24.08 15.59
C LEU A 350 -11.05 -24.34 16.91
N PHE A 351 -9.71 -24.24 16.92
CA PHE A 351 -8.94 -24.37 18.15
C PHE A 351 -9.27 -23.26 19.15
N ALA A 352 -9.32 -21.99 18.73
CA ALA A 352 -9.62 -20.87 19.63
C ALA A 352 -11.00 -21.02 20.31
N GLN A 353 -12.03 -21.35 19.53
CA GLN A 353 -13.38 -21.57 20.04
C GLN A 353 -13.46 -22.80 20.96
N SER A 354 -12.80 -23.90 20.59
CA SER A 354 -12.75 -25.12 21.40
C SER A 354 -12.05 -24.90 22.74
N ILE A 355 -10.96 -24.13 22.74
CA ILE A 355 -10.22 -23.74 23.96
C ILE A 355 -11.12 -22.93 24.89
N HIS A 356 -11.88 -21.97 24.36
CA HIS A 356 -12.84 -21.20 25.15
C HIS A 356 -13.92 -22.11 25.77
N ASN A 357 -14.53 -22.98 24.96
CA ASN A 357 -15.58 -23.90 25.39
C ASN A 357 -15.11 -24.94 26.43
N ALA A 358 -13.82 -25.30 26.41
CA ALA A 358 -13.21 -26.19 27.39
C ALA A 358 -12.66 -25.45 28.64
N SER A 359 -12.82 -24.13 28.72
CA SER A 359 -12.31 -23.31 29.83
C SER A 359 -13.36 -23.02 30.89
N TYR A 360 -12.94 -22.46 32.03
CA TYR A 360 -13.85 -21.93 33.05
C TYR A 360 -14.69 -20.73 32.57
N ARG A 361 -14.35 -20.14 31.41
CA ARG A 361 -15.04 -19.00 30.80
C ARG A 361 -16.04 -19.41 29.72
N ARG A 362 -16.36 -20.71 29.57
CA ARG A 362 -17.25 -21.23 28.50
C ARG A 362 -18.64 -20.59 28.45
N ASP A 363 -19.14 -20.12 29.59
CA ASP A 363 -20.45 -19.49 29.74
C ASP A 363 -20.36 -17.95 29.62
N GLN A 364 -19.16 -17.42 29.38
CA GLN A 364 -18.86 -15.98 29.23
C GLN A 364 -18.69 -15.62 27.74
N PRO A 365 -18.64 -14.32 27.39
CA PRO A 365 -18.52 -13.92 25.99
C PRO A 365 -17.25 -14.46 25.30
N PHE A 366 -17.40 -14.95 24.09
CA PHE A 366 -16.30 -15.17 23.15
C PHE A 366 -16.38 -14.13 22.04
N ILE A 367 -15.35 -13.29 21.92
CA ILE A 367 -15.28 -12.20 20.94
C ILE A 367 -14.15 -12.50 19.96
N ALA A 368 -14.46 -12.67 18.67
CA ALA A 368 -13.45 -12.89 17.63
C ALA A 368 -13.25 -11.63 16.79
N VAL A 369 -11.99 -11.29 16.52
CA VAL A 369 -11.59 -10.13 15.72
C VAL A 369 -10.49 -10.55 14.77
N ASN A 370 -10.64 -10.26 13.49
CA ASN A 370 -9.58 -10.46 12.50
C ASN A 370 -8.88 -9.11 12.23
N CYS A 371 -7.59 -9.04 12.55
CA CYS A 371 -6.81 -7.80 12.52
C CYS A 371 -6.41 -7.35 11.11
N SER A 372 -6.47 -8.23 10.10
CA SER A 372 -6.10 -7.88 8.71
C SER A 372 -7.27 -7.39 7.86
N ALA A 373 -8.50 -7.65 8.30
CA ALA A 373 -9.72 -7.31 7.54
C ALA A 373 -10.25 -5.90 7.77
N ILE A 374 -9.67 -5.14 8.72
CA ILE A 374 -10.21 -3.86 9.21
C ILE A 374 -9.13 -2.77 9.08
N PRO A 375 -9.45 -1.59 8.48
CA PRO A 375 -8.55 -0.44 8.47
C PRO A 375 -8.13 0.00 9.87
N GLU A 376 -6.90 0.47 10.03
CA GLU A 376 -6.27 0.77 11.34
C GLU A 376 -7.13 1.66 12.26
N SER A 377 -7.68 2.77 11.74
CA SER A 377 -8.49 3.71 12.52
C SER A 377 -9.80 3.09 13.03
N ILE A 378 -10.41 2.20 12.23
CA ILE A 378 -11.60 1.45 12.65
C ILE A 378 -11.19 0.40 13.66
N LEU A 379 -10.12 -0.35 13.40
CA LEU A 379 -9.65 -1.41 14.29
C LEU A 379 -9.34 -0.87 15.69
N GLU A 380 -8.74 0.32 15.78
CA GLU A 380 -8.49 1.00 17.05
C GLU A 380 -9.78 1.30 17.82
N SER A 381 -10.72 1.99 17.17
CA SER A 381 -11.99 2.40 17.77
C SER A 381 -12.90 1.20 18.11
N GLU A 382 -12.82 0.11 17.36
CA GLU A 382 -13.51 -1.15 17.67
C GLU A 382 -12.88 -1.85 18.85
N LEU A 383 -11.55 -2.06 18.87
CA LEU A 383 -10.88 -2.78 19.95
C LEU A 383 -11.04 -2.06 21.28
N PHE A 384 -10.78 -0.75 21.31
CA PHE A 384 -10.65 0.02 22.54
C PHE A 384 -11.84 0.93 22.85
N GLY A 385 -12.77 1.12 21.91
CA GLY A 385 -13.88 2.05 22.07
C GLY A 385 -13.44 3.51 21.94
N TYR A 386 -14.40 4.42 22.06
CA TYR A 386 -14.16 5.86 21.97
C TYR A 386 -15.15 6.66 22.83
N GLU A 387 -14.69 7.82 23.31
CA GLU A 387 -15.53 8.79 24.02
C GLU A 387 -16.34 9.67 23.05
N PRO A 388 -17.47 10.25 23.51
CA PRO A 388 -18.19 11.25 22.73
C PRO A 388 -17.27 12.36 22.23
N GLY A 389 -17.30 12.64 20.93
CA GLY A 389 -16.48 13.70 20.33
C GLY A 389 -14.98 13.40 20.22
N ALA A 390 -14.54 12.15 20.45
CA ALA A 390 -13.14 11.75 20.31
C ALA A 390 -12.57 11.97 18.89
N PHE A 391 -13.42 11.92 17.88
CA PHE A 391 -13.14 12.27 16.49
C PHE A 391 -14.41 12.82 15.85
N THR A 392 -14.29 13.48 14.70
CA THR A 392 -15.45 13.95 13.94
C THR A 392 -16.40 12.77 13.74
N GLY A 393 -17.66 12.93 14.20
CA GLY A 393 -18.79 11.97 14.21
C GLY A 393 -18.57 10.59 14.84
N ALA A 394 -17.72 10.57 15.86
CA ALA A 394 -18.02 9.76 17.03
C ALA A 394 -19.51 9.93 17.42
N LEU A 395 -20.19 8.81 17.70
CA LEU A 395 -21.54 8.86 18.27
C LEU A 395 -21.53 9.75 19.51
N ARG A 396 -22.57 10.57 19.69
CA ARG A 396 -22.72 11.43 20.88
C ARG A 396 -22.78 10.61 22.18
N SER A 397 -23.09 9.33 22.10
CA SER A 397 -23.08 8.38 23.20
C SER A 397 -21.72 7.73 23.47
N GLY A 398 -20.71 7.98 22.62
CA GLY A 398 -19.50 7.17 22.57
C GLY A 398 -19.78 5.73 22.13
N LYS A 399 -18.76 4.87 22.21
CA LYS A 399 -18.87 3.44 21.94
C LYS A 399 -17.92 2.64 22.83
N LYS A 400 -18.43 1.55 23.42
CA LYS A 400 -17.61 0.58 24.14
C LYS A 400 -16.77 -0.26 23.19
N GLY A 401 -15.52 -0.53 23.57
CA GLY A 401 -14.62 -1.38 22.81
C GLY A 401 -14.95 -2.88 22.91
N LEU A 402 -14.37 -3.67 22.00
CA LEU A 402 -14.47 -5.13 22.00
C LEU A 402 -13.79 -5.76 23.21
N PHE A 403 -12.75 -5.14 23.76
CA PHE A 403 -12.18 -5.56 25.05
C PHE A 403 -13.19 -5.42 26.19
N GLU A 404 -13.94 -4.30 26.26
CA GLU A 404 -15.02 -4.15 27.24
C GLU A 404 -16.16 -5.15 26.98
N ALA A 405 -16.47 -5.43 25.71
CA ALA A 405 -17.49 -6.40 25.34
C ALA A 405 -17.09 -7.86 25.66
N ALA A 406 -15.78 -8.12 25.78
CA ALA A 406 -15.20 -9.41 26.14
C ALA A 406 -15.01 -9.59 27.64
N GLU A 407 -15.47 -8.64 28.47
CA GLU A 407 -15.25 -8.63 29.91
C GLU A 407 -15.68 -9.95 30.57
N GLY A 408 -14.81 -10.49 31.44
CA GLY A 408 -14.98 -11.83 32.05
C GLY A 408 -14.81 -13.01 31.09
N GLY A 409 -14.80 -12.77 29.79
CA GLY A 409 -14.79 -13.76 28.70
C GLY A 409 -13.44 -13.91 28.01
N THR A 410 -13.46 -14.18 26.71
CA THR A 410 -12.26 -14.40 25.88
C THR A 410 -12.34 -13.56 24.62
N ILE A 411 -11.22 -12.91 24.28
CA ILE A 411 -11.04 -12.29 22.97
C ILE A 411 -10.07 -13.12 22.13
N PHE A 412 -10.46 -13.40 20.90
CA PHE A 412 -9.67 -14.08 19.89
C PHE A 412 -9.21 -13.06 18.85
N LEU A 413 -7.90 -12.89 18.71
CA LEU A 413 -7.26 -11.96 17.79
C LEU A 413 -6.63 -12.76 16.64
N ASP A 414 -7.32 -12.84 15.52
CA ASP A 414 -6.85 -13.53 14.32
C ASP A 414 -5.98 -12.62 13.46
N GLU A 415 -4.97 -13.20 12.83
CA GLU A 415 -3.90 -12.51 12.11
C GLU A 415 -3.22 -11.38 12.90
N ILE A 416 -2.84 -11.68 14.16
CA ILE A 416 -2.19 -10.72 15.07
C ILE A 416 -0.89 -10.13 14.49
N GLY A 417 -0.24 -10.85 13.56
CA GLY A 417 0.95 -10.38 12.86
C GLY A 417 0.70 -9.15 11.98
N GLU A 418 -0.55 -8.87 11.61
CA GLU A 418 -0.94 -7.71 10.80
C GLU A 418 -1.33 -6.49 11.64
N LEU A 419 -1.22 -6.57 12.98
CA LEU A 419 -1.56 -5.47 13.86
C LEU A 419 -0.58 -4.29 13.67
N PRO A 420 -1.06 -3.06 13.41
CA PRO A 420 -0.21 -1.88 13.30
C PRO A 420 0.59 -1.59 14.58
N ALA A 421 1.79 -1.01 14.43
CA ALA A 421 2.73 -0.79 15.53
C ALA A 421 2.14 0.04 16.70
N GLN A 422 1.28 1.00 16.39
CA GLN A 422 0.61 1.83 17.40
C GLN A 422 -0.39 1.01 18.23
N LEU A 423 -1.13 0.10 17.60
CA LEU A 423 -2.07 -0.79 18.28
C LEU A 423 -1.35 -1.91 19.04
N GLN A 424 -0.17 -2.34 18.58
CA GLN A 424 0.68 -3.27 19.34
C GLN A 424 1.05 -2.71 20.73
N ALA A 425 1.35 -1.40 20.81
CA ALA A 425 1.66 -0.76 22.08
C ALA A 425 0.44 -0.71 23.02
N LYS A 426 -0.76 -0.45 22.48
CA LYS A 426 -2.00 -0.48 23.26
C LYS A 426 -2.36 -1.88 23.73
N LEU A 427 -2.25 -2.88 22.86
CA LEU A 427 -2.46 -4.28 23.22
C LEU A 427 -1.51 -4.75 24.31
N LEU A 428 -0.24 -4.33 24.26
CA LEU A 428 0.74 -4.64 25.29
C LEU A 428 0.27 -4.14 26.67
N ARG A 429 -0.28 -2.92 26.76
CA ARG A 429 -0.86 -2.39 27.99
C ARG A 429 -2.04 -3.23 28.48
N VAL A 430 -2.93 -3.67 27.59
CA VAL A 430 -4.03 -4.58 27.98
C VAL A 430 -3.50 -5.89 28.56
N LEU A 431 -2.44 -6.44 27.97
CA LEU A 431 -1.86 -7.70 28.44
C LEU A 431 -1.14 -7.56 29.79
N GLN A 432 -0.45 -6.43 30.01
CA GLN A 432 0.37 -6.15 31.18
C GLN A 432 -0.46 -5.59 32.35
N GLU A 433 -1.12 -4.46 32.12
CA GLU A 433 -1.81 -3.67 33.16
C GLU A 433 -3.27 -4.12 33.36
N LYS A 434 -3.81 -4.93 32.44
CA LYS A 434 -5.23 -5.31 32.44
C LYS A 434 -6.17 -4.11 32.35
N GLU A 435 -5.77 -3.10 31.58
CA GLU A 435 -6.52 -1.87 31.39
C GLU A 435 -6.55 -1.48 29.91
N ILE A 436 -7.63 -0.82 29.50
CA ILE A 436 -7.74 -0.15 28.20
C ILE A 436 -7.91 1.35 28.38
N MET A 437 -7.63 2.12 27.32
CA MET A 437 -8.00 3.52 27.21
C MET A 437 -8.80 3.71 25.92
N ARG A 438 -9.99 4.29 26.04
CA ARG A 438 -10.80 4.66 24.87
C ARG A 438 -10.09 5.73 24.05
N VAL A 439 -10.35 5.74 22.74
CA VAL A 439 -9.89 6.82 21.87
C VAL A 439 -10.48 8.14 22.37
N GLY A 440 -9.63 9.16 22.52
CA GLY A 440 -10.01 10.48 23.06
C GLY A 440 -10.14 10.54 24.58
N SER A 441 -9.93 9.43 25.30
CA SER A 441 -9.95 9.39 26.77
C SER A 441 -8.54 9.25 27.36
N SER A 442 -8.34 9.85 28.52
CA SER A 442 -7.19 9.61 29.40
C SER A 442 -7.52 8.66 30.56
N GLU A 443 -8.77 8.21 30.67
CA GLU A 443 -9.22 7.30 31.72
C GLU A 443 -8.81 5.86 31.39
N ALA A 444 -8.17 5.21 32.36
CA ALA A 444 -7.86 3.79 32.29
C ALA A 444 -9.05 2.97 32.81
N ILE A 445 -9.51 2.02 31.99
CA ILE A 445 -10.64 1.16 32.29
C ILE A 445 -10.11 -0.26 32.51
N PRO A 446 -10.25 -0.83 33.73
CA PRO A 446 -9.80 -2.19 33.99
C PRO A 446 -10.66 -3.19 33.20
N VAL A 447 -10.00 -4.20 32.63
CA VAL A 447 -10.61 -5.28 31.85
C VAL A 447 -10.04 -6.64 32.23
N HIS A 448 -10.91 -7.62 32.48
CA HIS A 448 -10.53 -8.99 32.81
C HIS A 448 -10.82 -9.96 31.67
N VAL A 449 -10.01 -9.87 30.61
CA VAL A 449 -10.19 -10.62 29.36
C VAL A 449 -9.08 -11.64 29.17
N ARG A 450 -9.43 -12.88 28.80
CA ARG A 450 -8.47 -13.88 28.31
C ARG A 450 -8.17 -13.63 26.84
N VAL A 451 -6.90 -13.62 26.45
CA VAL A 451 -6.49 -13.40 25.05
C VAL A 451 -6.02 -14.71 24.42
N ILE A 452 -6.59 -15.05 23.27
CA ILE A 452 -6.07 -16.07 22.35
C ILE A 452 -5.70 -15.33 21.06
N ALA A 453 -4.48 -15.49 20.57
CA ALA A 453 -4.02 -14.86 19.34
C ALA A 453 -3.72 -15.93 18.29
N ALA A 454 -3.93 -15.61 17.02
CA ALA A 454 -3.58 -16.46 15.89
C ALA A 454 -2.84 -15.68 14.81
N THR A 455 -1.93 -16.34 14.09
CA THR A 455 -1.19 -15.73 12.97
C THR A 455 -0.72 -16.78 11.99
N LEU A 456 -0.73 -16.43 10.70
CA LEU A 456 0.04 -17.15 9.68
C LEU A 456 1.46 -16.57 9.50
N ALA A 457 1.70 -15.34 9.94
CA ALA A 457 2.97 -14.66 9.75
C ALA A 457 4.08 -15.20 10.67
N ASN A 458 5.32 -15.22 10.16
CA ASN A 458 6.51 -15.45 10.96
C ASN A 458 6.80 -14.21 11.84
N LEU A 459 6.40 -14.27 13.11
CA LEU A 459 6.60 -13.15 14.04
C LEU A 459 8.07 -12.92 14.36
N GLU A 460 8.94 -13.93 14.28
CA GLU A 460 10.38 -13.79 14.51
C GLU A 460 11.01 -12.92 13.42
N GLU A 461 10.70 -13.21 12.16
CA GLU A 461 11.13 -12.40 11.01
C GLU A 461 10.57 -10.96 11.09
N LYS A 462 9.30 -10.79 11.49
CA LYS A 462 8.72 -9.46 11.70
C LYS A 462 9.38 -8.68 12.84
N MET A 463 9.84 -9.37 13.90
CA MET A 463 10.63 -8.75 14.98
C MET A 463 12.03 -8.32 14.51
N GLU A 464 12.67 -9.10 13.64
CA GLU A 464 13.97 -8.73 13.03
C GLU A 464 13.85 -7.51 12.12
N ARG A 465 12.73 -7.40 11.39
CA ARG A 465 12.41 -6.25 10.53
C ARG A 465 11.89 -5.02 11.28
N GLY A 466 11.69 -5.12 12.60
CA GLY A 466 11.16 -4.02 13.41
C GLY A 466 9.68 -3.72 13.20
N THR A 467 8.93 -4.60 12.52
CA THR A 467 7.48 -4.42 12.26
C THR A 467 6.60 -5.09 13.30
N PHE A 468 7.16 -5.93 14.17
CA PHE A 468 6.48 -6.49 15.33
C PHE A 468 7.31 -6.30 16.60
N ARG A 469 6.67 -5.89 17.70
CA ARG A 469 7.39 -5.62 18.94
C ARG A 469 7.74 -6.90 19.69
N ARG A 470 9.00 -6.99 20.13
CA ARG A 470 9.53 -8.13 20.91
C ARG A 470 8.81 -8.30 22.24
N ASP A 471 8.54 -7.21 22.95
CA ASP A 471 7.86 -7.24 24.25
C ASP A 471 6.43 -7.80 24.16
N LEU A 472 5.70 -7.45 23.11
CA LEU A 472 4.37 -8.00 22.81
C LEU A 472 4.44 -9.49 22.47
N TYR A 473 5.40 -9.91 21.62
CA TYR A 473 5.58 -11.32 21.28
C TYR A 473 5.74 -12.19 22.53
N TYR A 474 6.61 -11.82 23.47
CA TYR A 474 6.82 -12.61 24.68
C TYR A 474 5.59 -12.64 25.61
N ARG A 475 4.73 -11.62 25.57
CA ARG A 475 3.46 -11.62 26.33
C ARG A 475 2.36 -12.42 25.67
N LEU A 476 2.38 -12.56 24.34
CA LEU A 476 1.43 -13.39 23.60
C LEU A 476 1.84 -14.87 23.60
N ASN A 477 3.14 -15.15 23.46
CA ASN A 477 3.69 -16.49 23.30
C ASN A 477 4.00 -17.18 24.64
N ILE A 478 3.05 -17.14 25.59
CA ILE A 478 3.20 -17.87 26.88
C ILE A 478 2.91 -19.36 26.67
N LEU A 479 1.84 -19.66 25.94
CA LEU A 479 1.49 -21.01 25.50
C LEU A 479 1.38 -21.00 23.97
N ASN A 480 2.02 -21.96 23.30
CA ASN A 480 2.07 -22.01 21.84
C ASN A 480 1.39 -23.27 21.30
N LEU A 481 0.56 -23.11 20.26
CA LEU A 481 0.01 -24.21 19.48
C LEU A 481 0.35 -24.01 18.00
N HIS A 482 1.24 -24.83 17.47
CA HIS A 482 1.53 -24.86 16.04
C HIS A 482 0.63 -25.89 15.34
N ILE A 483 -0.23 -25.43 14.43
CA ILE A 483 -1.09 -26.29 13.63
C ILE A 483 -0.37 -26.59 12.30
N PRO A 484 0.02 -27.86 12.06
CA PRO A 484 0.71 -28.22 10.82
C PRO A 484 -0.22 -28.06 9.60
N PRO A 485 0.33 -27.69 8.43
CA PRO A 485 -0.41 -27.60 7.18
C PRO A 485 -0.89 -28.98 6.72
N LEU A 486 -1.92 -29.04 5.87
CA LEU A 486 -2.55 -30.31 5.45
C LEU A 486 -1.54 -31.29 4.81
N ARG A 487 -0.54 -30.78 4.10
CA ARG A 487 0.56 -31.57 3.49
C ARG A 487 1.42 -32.34 4.51
N GLU A 488 1.48 -31.90 5.76
CA GLU A 488 2.20 -32.57 6.85
C GLU A 488 1.28 -33.51 7.68
N ARG A 489 -0.01 -33.58 7.33
CA ARG A 489 -1.01 -34.44 7.94
C ARG A 489 -1.83 -35.18 6.87
N ALA A 490 -1.14 -35.83 5.94
CA ALA A 490 -1.76 -36.53 4.81
C ALA A 490 -2.80 -37.60 5.24
N ASP A 491 -2.65 -38.17 6.43
CA ASP A 491 -3.61 -39.14 7.01
C ASP A 491 -5.03 -38.57 7.19
N ASP A 492 -5.17 -37.24 7.23
CA ASP A 492 -6.44 -36.55 7.37
C ASP A 492 -7.20 -36.43 6.04
N ILE A 493 -6.56 -36.77 4.91
CA ILE A 493 -7.19 -36.76 3.58
C ILE A 493 -7.85 -38.12 3.34
N PRO A 494 -9.19 -38.19 3.17
CA PRO A 494 -9.86 -39.42 2.78
C PRO A 494 -9.33 -39.91 1.42
N CYS A 495 -9.00 -41.19 1.34
CA CYS A 495 -8.56 -41.84 0.10
C CYS A 495 -9.67 -41.90 -0.94
#